data_AF-A0AAN7I238-F1
#
_entry.id   AF-A0AAN7I238-F1
#
_cell.length_a   1.000
_cell.length_b   1.000
_cell.length_c   1.000
_cell.angle_alpha   90.00
_cell.angle_beta   90.00
_cell.angle_gamma   90.00
#
_symmetry.space_group_name_H-M   'P 1'
#
loop_
_entity.id
_entity.type
_entity.pdbx_description
1 polymer ?
#
loop_
_entity_poly.entity_id
_entity_poly.type
_entity_poly.pdbx_seq_one_letter_code
_entity_poly.pdbx_strand_id
1 'polypeptide(L)'
;MNDSVSILVAVFLILIALRWMLGGNNPNNQQQQGQRRTTTGTRRMQHRVTPQMIEMVRAMFPDIPTAAIVADLQRTGSVETTVDNALRDGGLPLPSPMPSQQGSPNSYATNTSSTASSSRKSPSHPNLVQRYKIDVQQDTDQEPPKVWEASPDKRQEMLRKRKEFMVLQARKKLMEQQQKKKQESAVEQGSSSAAAGATSSSIPVASTAVAVNQEETEEAKTFEDMSVDELNTLSPEQRRDHMLQALQKRTSSS
;
A
#
# COMPACT_ATOMS: atom_id res chain seq x y z
N MET A 1 3.31 -33.97 48.66
CA MET A 1 3.30 -33.87 47.18
C MET A 1 2.04 -33.20 46.63
N ASN A 2 0.87 -33.41 47.23
CA ASN A 2 -0.42 -33.01 46.65
C ASN A 2 -0.61 -31.49 46.56
N ASP A 3 -0.13 -30.73 47.56
CA ASP A 3 -0.19 -29.25 47.52
C ASP A 3 0.66 -28.65 46.40
N SER A 4 1.85 -29.21 46.16
CA SER A 4 2.72 -28.77 45.08
C SER A 4 2.07 -28.99 43.70
N VAL A 5 1.31 -30.08 43.54
CA VAL A 5 0.55 -30.38 42.33
C VAL A 5 -0.61 -29.40 42.17
N SER A 6 -1.37 -29.13 43.24
CA SER A 6 -2.46 -28.15 43.22
C SER A 6 -1.98 -26.74 42.88
N ILE A 7 -0.82 -26.32 43.41
CA ILE A 7 -0.20 -25.03 43.11
C ILE A 7 0.23 -24.95 41.64
N LEU A 8 0.83 -26.00 41.08
CA LEU A 8 1.21 -26.03 39.67
C LEU A 8 0.00 -25.95 38.73
N VAL A 9 -1.09 -26.64 39.07
CA VAL A 9 -2.35 -26.58 38.31
C VAL A 9 -2.97 -25.18 38.39
N ALA A 10 -2.99 -24.56 39.57
CA ALA A 10 -3.51 -23.21 39.75
C ALA A 10 -2.72 -22.16 38.93
N VAL A 11 -1.38 -22.22 38.98
CA VAL A 11 -0.52 -21.31 38.21
C VAL A 11 -0.70 -21.52 36.70
N PHE A 12 -0.86 -22.76 36.24
CA PHE A 12 -1.10 -23.07 34.83
C PHE A 12 -2.44 -22.52 34.33
N LEU A 13 -3.51 -22.65 35.11
CA LEU A 13 -4.83 -22.09 34.77
C LEU A 13 -4.80 -20.56 34.73
N ILE A 14 -4.08 -19.93 35.67
CA ILE A 14 -3.89 -18.47 35.70
C ILE A 14 -3.12 -18.01 34.46
N LEU A 15 -2.07 -18.72 34.05
CA LEU A 15 -1.31 -18.41 32.83
C LEU A 15 -2.15 -18.60 31.55
N ILE A 16 -3.04 -19.58 31.49
CA ILE A 16 -3.98 -19.76 30.37
C ILE A 16 -5.00 -18.62 30.33
N ALA A 17 -5.54 -18.23 31.49
CA ALA A 17 -6.48 -17.12 31.58
C ALA A 17 -5.80 -15.79 31.19
N LEU A 18 -4.57 -15.55 31.66
CA LEU A 18 -3.75 -14.40 31.27
C LEU A 18 -3.37 -14.44 29.78
N ARG A 19 -3.05 -15.61 29.24
CA ARG A 19 -2.81 -15.77 27.79
C ARG A 19 -4.06 -15.40 27.00
N TRP A 20 -5.24 -15.84 27.44
CA TRP A 20 -6.49 -15.52 26.75
C TRP A 20 -6.91 -14.06 26.91
N MET A 21 -6.63 -13.44 28.06
CA MET A 21 -7.01 -12.07 28.39
C MET A 21 -6.02 -10.99 27.90
N LEU A 22 -4.72 -11.28 27.84
CA LEU A 22 -3.68 -10.34 27.42
C LEU A 22 -3.11 -10.62 26.02
N GLY A 23 -3.30 -11.81 25.47
CA GLY A 23 -2.67 -12.21 24.23
C GLY A 23 -3.50 -13.24 23.49
N GLY A 24 -4.59 -12.80 22.86
CA GLY A 24 -5.43 -13.61 22.00
C GLY A 24 -4.61 -14.61 21.17
N ASN A 25 -4.94 -15.89 21.35
CA ASN A 25 -4.47 -16.99 20.54
C ASN A 25 -4.78 -16.72 19.06
N ASN A 26 -3.76 -16.34 18.28
CA ASN A 26 -3.75 -16.56 16.83
C ASN A 26 -2.80 -17.71 16.49
N PRO A 27 -3.20 -18.98 16.65
CA PRO A 27 -2.51 -20.10 16.02
C PRO A 27 -3.09 -20.34 14.62
N ASN A 28 -3.09 -19.33 13.73
CA ASN A 28 -3.27 -19.54 12.29
C ASN A 28 -3.06 -18.26 11.46
N ASN A 29 -1.81 -17.81 11.29
CA ASN A 29 -1.48 -16.94 10.15
C ASN A 29 0.02 -16.98 9.81
N GLN A 30 0.56 -18.19 9.66
CA GLN A 30 1.61 -18.38 8.68
C GLN A 30 0.93 -18.54 7.33
N GLN A 31 1.43 -17.83 6.32
CA GLN A 31 1.02 -17.86 4.91
C GLN A 31 -0.20 -17.00 4.54
N GLN A 32 0.05 -15.69 4.40
CA GLN A 32 -0.42 -14.90 3.25
C GLN A 32 0.35 -13.59 3.16
N GLN A 33 1.64 -13.71 2.83
CA GLN A 33 2.35 -12.60 2.20
C GLN A 33 1.85 -12.47 0.76
N GLY A 34 1.38 -11.28 0.40
CA GLY A 34 1.12 -10.90 -0.98
C GLY A 34 -0.34 -10.64 -1.32
N GLN A 35 -0.91 -9.54 -0.82
CA GLN A 35 -1.82 -8.70 -1.61
C GLN A 35 -2.04 -7.35 -0.92
N ARG A 36 -1.19 -6.39 -1.28
CA ARG A 36 -1.40 -4.97 -0.98
C ARG A 36 -2.66 -4.48 -1.72
N ARG A 37 -3.83 -4.58 -1.09
CA ARG A 37 -5.04 -3.89 -1.57
C ARG A 37 -4.97 -2.41 -1.19
N THR A 38 -4.57 -1.61 -2.16
CA THR A 38 -4.68 -0.16 -2.16
C THR A 38 -6.16 0.22 -2.15
N THR A 39 -6.64 0.83 -1.07
CA THR A 39 -8.04 1.26 -0.93
C THR A 39 -8.27 2.61 -1.61
N THR A 40 -8.23 2.59 -2.95
CA THR A 40 -8.62 3.70 -3.82
C THR A 40 -10.03 3.43 -4.36
N GLY A 41 -11.02 4.09 -3.77
CA GLY A 41 -12.38 4.22 -4.31
C GLY A 41 -13.22 2.94 -4.22
N THR A 42 -14.45 3.08 -3.72
CA THR A 42 -15.51 2.08 -3.79
C THR A 42 -15.95 1.85 -5.24
N ARG A 43 -15.06 1.30 -6.08
CA ARG A 43 -15.52 0.58 -7.25
C ARG A 43 -16.28 -0.60 -6.67
N ARG A 44 -17.62 -0.55 -6.70
CA ARG A 44 -18.47 -1.68 -6.36
C ARG A 44 -17.99 -2.82 -7.26
N MET A 45 -17.20 -3.73 -6.71
CA MET A 45 -16.70 -4.89 -7.43
C MET A 45 -17.96 -5.64 -7.85
N GLN A 46 -18.35 -5.49 -9.12
CA GLN A 46 -19.48 -6.22 -9.65
C GLN A 46 -19.02 -7.66 -9.78
N HIS A 47 -19.57 -8.54 -8.95
CA HIS A 47 -19.26 -9.95 -9.00
C HIS A 47 -19.85 -10.55 -10.28
N ARG A 48 -19.14 -11.53 -10.85
CA ARG A 48 -19.65 -12.26 -12.03
C ARG A 48 -20.79 -13.14 -11.57
N VAL A 49 -21.94 -12.99 -12.20
CA VAL A 49 -23.13 -13.80 -11.93
C VAL A 49 -23.21 -14.92 -12.95
N THR A 50 -23.31 -16.16 -12.48
CA THR A 50 -23.54 -17.31 -13.36
C THR A 50 -25.04 -17.60 -13.48
N PRO A 51 -25.50 -18.19 -14.59
CA PRO A 51 -26.91 -18.57 -14.76
C PRO A 51 -27.43 -19.50 -13.66
N GLN A 52 -26.58 -20.43 -13.19
CA GLN A 52 -26.89 -21.37 -12.11
C GLN A 52 -27.24 -20.65 -10.80
N MET A 53 -26.51 -19.59 -10.45
CA MET A 53 -26.78 -18.80 -9.24
C MET A 53 -28.17 -18.15 -9.30
N ILE A 54 -28.58 -17.69 -10.48
CA ILE A 54 -29.89 -17.08 -10.70
C ILE A 54 -30.99 -18.12 -10.58
N GLU A 55 -30.80 -19.30 -11.20
CA GLU A 55 -31.76 -20.39 -11.20
C GLU A 55 -32.03 -20.92 -9.79
N MET A 56 -30.97 -21.07 -8.98
CA MET A 56 -31.08 -21.50 -7.59
C MET A 56 -31.92 -20.51 -6.75
N VAL A 57 -31.67 -19.20 -6.86
CA VAL A 57 -32.48 -18.18 -6.18
C VAL A 57 -33.92 -18.20 -6.70
N ARG A 58 -34.12 -18.34 -8.01
CA ARG A 58 -35.44 -18.38 -8.65
C ARG A 58 -36.26 -19.60 -8.24
N ALA A 59 -35.63 -20.76 -8.02
CA ALA A 59 -36.30 -21.97 -7.56
C ALA A 59 -36.87 -21.81 -6.14
N MET A 60 -36.18 -21.06 -5.28
CA MET A 60 -36.66 -20.73 -3.92
C MET A 60 -37.66 -19.58 -3.91
N PHE A 61 -37.48 -18.59 -4.78
CA PHE A 61 -38.30 -17.37 -4.85
C PHE A 61 -38.82 -17.14 -6.27
N PRO A 62 -39.92 -17.80 -6.68
CA PRO A 62 -40.47 -17.64 -8.02
C PRO A 62 -41.10 -16.24 -8.26
N ASP A 63 -41.49 -15.55 -7.18
CA ASP A 63 -42.11 -14.23 -7.23
C ASP A 63 -41.11 -13.09 -7.47
N ILE A 64 -39.81 -13.33 -7.29
CA ILE A 64 -38.78 -12.32 -7.44
C ILE A 64 -38.30 -12.28 -8.90
N PRO A 65 -38.28 -11.10 -9.55
CA PRO A 65 -37.84 -11.00 -10.94
C PRO A 65 -36.33 -11.25 -11.08
N THR A 66 -35.95 -11.91 -12.18
CA THR A 66 -34.56 -12.27 -12.49
C THR A 66 -33.63 -11.06 -12.54
N ALA A 67 -34.13 -9.90 -12.97
CA ALA A 67 -33.36 -8.66 -13.00
C ALA A 67 -32.91 -8.21 -11.59
N ALA A 68 -33.77 -8.37 -10.58
CA ALA A 68 -33.45 -8.03 -9.20
C ALA A 68 -32.47 -9.04 -8.59
N ILE A 69 -32.64 -10.33 -8.91
CA ILE A 69 -31.70 -11.40 -8.51
C ILE A 69 -30.31 -11.12 -9.08
N VAL A 70 -30.20 -10.80 -10.38
CA VAL A 70 -28.91 -10.48 -11.00
C VAL A 70 -28.27 -9.25 -10.37
N ALA A 71 -29.04 -8.20 -10.14
CA ALA A 71 -28.52 -6.97 -9.54
C ALA A 71 -28.00 -7.20 -8.11
N ASP A 72 -28.71 -7.98 -7.30
CA ASP A 72 -28.24 -8.30 -5.95
C ASP A 72 -27.06 -9.28 -5.97
N LEU A 73 -27.08 -10.31 -6.82
CA LEU A 73 -25.93 -11.22 -6.98
C LEU A 73 -24.67 -10.52 -7.50
N GLN A 74 -24.80 -9.49 -8.34
CA GLN A 74 -23.66 -8.65 -8.74
C GLN A 74 -23.09 -7.86 -7.55
N ARG A 75 -23.95 -7.50 -6.58
CA ARG A 75 -23.56 -6.77 -5.37
C ARG A 75 -22.95 -7.69 -4.31
N THR A 76 -23.59 -8.83 -4.03
CA THR A 76 -23.23 -9.77 -2.96
C THR A 76 -22.19 -10.79 -3.40
N GLY A 77 -22.27 -11.26 -4.64
CA GLY A 77 -21.42 -12.33 -5.18
C GLY A 77 -21.71 -13.73 -4.65
N SER A 78 -22.74 -13.91 -3.82
CA SER A 78 -23.10 -15.19 -3.18
C SER A 78 -24.61 -15.37 -3.19
N VAL A 79 -25.04 -16.61 -3.46
CA VAL A 79 -26.46 -16.99 -3.49
C VAL A 79 -27.05 -16.93 -2.09
N GLU A 80 -26.33 -17.45 -1.09
CA GLU A 80 -26.79 -17.48 0.31
C GLU A 80 -27.08 -16.07 0.82
N THR A 81 -26.18 -15.13 0.54
CA THR A 81 -26.35 -13.73 0.95
C THR A 81 -27.56 -13.08 0.28
N THR A 82 -27.80 -13.41 -0.99
CA THR A 82 -28.96 -12.89 -1.73
C THR A 82 -30.28 -13.50 -1.25
N VAL A 83 -30.26 -14.78 -0.85
CA VAL A 83 -31.41 -15.44 -0.20
C VAL A 83 -31.73 -14.77 1.14
N ASP A 84 -30.71 -14.53 1.97
CA ASP A 84 -30.89 -13.83 3.26
C ASP A 84 -31.47 -12.42 3.07
N ASN A 85 -31.00 -11.69 2.07
CA ASN A 85 -31.54 -10.36 1.75
C ASN A 85 -33.01 -10.43 1.31
N ALA A 86 -33.33 -11.39 0.44
CA ALA A 86 -34.70 -11.60 -0.03
C ALA A 86 -35.64 -11.94 1.13
N LEU A 87 -35.19 -12.75 2.10
CA LEU A 87 -35.98 -13.09 3.30
C LEU A 87 -36.15 -11.90 4.25
N ARG A 88 -35.10 -11.09 4.44
CA ARG A 88 -35.13 -9.92 5.33
C ARG A 88 -36.07 -8.82 4.83
N ASP A 89 -35.98 -8.52 3.55
CA ASP A 89 -36.66 -7.38 2.95
C ASP A 89 -38.02 -7.78 2.32
N GLY A 90 -38.36 -9.07 2.32
CA GLY A 90 -39.54 -9.61 1.65
C GLY A 90 -39.46 -9.52 0.12
N GLY A 91 -38.25 -9.35 -0.43
CA GLY A 91 -37.99 -9.13 -1.85
C GLY A 91 -36.59 -8.57 -2.09
N LEU A 92 -36.21 -8.38 -3.35
CA LEU A 92 -34.93 -7.76 -3.73
C LEU A 92 -35.15 -6.37 -4.32
N PRO A 93 -34.26 -5.40 -4.04
CA PRO A 93 -34.39 -4.06 -4.58
C PRO A 93 -34.26 -4.10 -6.11
N LEU A 94 -35.30 -3.62 -6.81
CA LEU A 94 -35.27 -3.54 -8.27
C LEU A 94 -34.15 -2.61 -8.73
N PRO A 95 -33.28 -3.03 -9.66
CA PRO A 95 -32.33 -2.11 -10.26
C PRO A 95 -33.10 -1.02 -11.01
N SER A 96 -32.74 0.24 -10.76
CA SER A 96 -33.25 1.37 -11.55
C SER A 96 -33.02 1.10 -13.04
N PRO A 97 -34.01 1.34 -13.93
CA PRO A 97 -33.85 1.09 -15.35
C PRO A 97 -32.67 1.91 -15.87
N MET A 98 -31.57 1.23 -16.18
CA MET A 98 -30.51 1.80 -17.02
C MET A 98 -31.15 2.16 -18.36
N PRO A 99 -30.87 3.35 -18.93
CA PRO A 99 -31.32 3.66 -20.28
C PRO A 99 -30.75 2.60 -21.22
N SER A 100 -31.63 1.79 -21.77
CA SER A 100 -31.31 0.83 -22.82
C SER A 100 -30.73 1.62 -23.98
N GLN A 101 -29.44 1.45 -24.27
CA GLN A 101 -28.93 1.74 -25.60
C GLN A 101 -29.55 0.70 -26.55
N GLN A 102 -30.78 0.97 -26.98
CA GLN A 102 -31.40 0.27 -28.09
C GLN A 102 -30.57 0.58 -29.33
N GLY A 103 -29.96 -0.46 -29.91
CA GLY A 103 -29.25 -0.36 -31.17
C GLY A 103 -30.18 0.11 -32.27
N SER A 104 -29.78 1.18 -32.95
CA SER A 104 -30.39 1.61 -34.22
C SER A 104 -29.87 0.71 -35.35
N PRO A 105 -30.69 0.36 -36.36
CA PRO A 105 -30.28 -0.57 -37.40
C PRO A 105 -29.37 0.11 -38.43
N ASN A 106 -28.24 -0.56 -38.68
CA ASN A 106 -27.48 -0.62 -39.92
C ASN A 106 -27.52 0.62 -40.86
N SER A 107 -26.46 1.41 -40.85
CA SER A 107 -26.06 2.22 -42.00
C SER A 107 -24.55 2.17 -42.14
N TYR A 108 -24.12 1.68 -43.29
CA TYR A 108 -22.74 1.48 -43.71
C TYR A 108 -21.90 2.75 -43.54
N ALA A 109 -20.89 2.71 -42.67
CA ALA A 109 -19.78 3.67 -42.69
C ALA A 109 -18.55 3.10 -41.96
N THR A 110 -17.53 2.82 -42.78
CA THR A 110 -16.08 2.86 -42.55
C THR A 110 -15.54 2.95 -41.11
N ASN A 111 -14.64 2.01 -40.81
CA ASN A 111 -13.60 2.02 -39.77
C ASN A 111 -13.36 3.37 -39.08
N THR A 112 -13.60 3.43 -37.77
CA THR A 112 -12.72 4.11 -36.81
C THR A 112 -12.88 3.43 -35.46
N SER A 113 -11.81 2.79 -35.00
CA SER A 113 -11.65 2.26 -33.65
C SER A 113 -11.58 3.42 -32.65
N SER A 114 -12.73 3.87 -32.14
CA SER A 114 -12.77 4.76 -30.99
C SER A 114 -12.85 3.94 -29.71
N THR A 115 -11.70 3.74 -29.09
CA THR A 115 -11.55 3.36 -27.68
C THR A 115 -12.40 4.31 -26.83
N ALA A 116 -13.56 3.85 -26.36
CA ALA A 116 -14.41 4.61 -25.47
C ALA A 116 -13.76 4.68 -24.07
N SER A 117 -12.76 5.56 -23.93
CA SER A 117 -12.31 6.01 -22.62
C SER A 117 -13.44 6.83 -22.02
N SER A 118 -14.24 6.20 -21.16
CA SER A 118 -15.15 6.90 -20.27
C SER A 118 -14.35 7.96 -19.51
N SER A 119 -14.45 9.21 -19.96
CA SER A 119 -13.91 10.40 -19.31
C SER A 119 -14.72 10.61 -18.05
N ARG A 120 -14.38 9.82 -17.02
CA ARG A 120 -14.69 10.10 -15.63
C ARG A 120 -14.24 11.54 -15.42
N LYS A 121 -15.21 12.47 -15.33
CA LYS A 121 -14.97 13.86 -14.96
C LYS A 121 -14.12 13.80 -13.70
N SER A 122 -12.82 14.09 -13.85
CA SER A 122 -11.93 14.17 -12.71
C SER A 122 -12.54 15.22 -11.77
N PRO A 123 -12.57 14.97 -10.46
CA PRO A 123 -13.08 15.97 -9.52
C PRO A 123 -12.40 17.31 -9.81
N SER A 124 -13.19 18.39 -9.80
CA SER A 124 -12.81 19.78 -10.09
C SER A 124 -11.85 20.38 -9.05
N HIS A 125 -10.91 19.59 -8.55
CA HIS A 125 -9.86 20.02 -7.65
C HIS A 125 -8.54 19.64 -8.31
N PRO A 126 -7.74 20.61 -8.79
CA PRO A 126 -6.48 20.31 -9.45
C PRO A 126 -5.46 19.68 -8.47
N ASN A 127 -5.63 19.85 -7.15
CA ASN A 127 -4.72 19.33 -6.13
C ASN A 127 -5.42 18.85 -4.86
N LEU A 128 -4.86 17.81 -4.21
CA LEU A 128 -5.36 17.28 -2.93
C LEU A 128 -5.31 18.31 -1.80
N VAL A 129 -4.29 19.18 -1.80
CA VAL A 129 -4.14 20.29 -0.84
C VAL A 129 -5.36 21.20 -0.86
N GLN A 130 -5.86 21.56 -2.06
CA GLN A 130 -7.04 22.41 -2.22
C GLN A 130 -8.32 21.67 -1.84
N ARG A 131 -8.42 20.38 -2.21
CA ARG A 131 -9.58 19.55 -1.86
C ARG A 131 -9.78 19.43 -0.35
N TYR A 132 -8.69 19.29 0.40
CA TYR A 132 -8.72 19.12 1.85
C TYR A 132 -8.41 20.39 2.64
N LYS A 133 -8.21 21.54 1.97
CA LYS A 133 -7.89 22.84 2.60
C LYS A 133 -6.71 22.74 3.58
N ILE A 134 -5.67 22.01 3.19
CA ILE A 134 -4.51 21.73 4.02
C ILE A 134 -3.59 22.96 3.99
N ASP A 135 -3.18 23.45 5.16
CA ASP A 135 -2.14 24.46 5.25
C ASP A 135 -0.78 23.82 4.97
N VAL A 136 -0.07 24.38 3.99
CA VAL A 136 1.21 23.84 3.50
C VAL A 136 2.34 24.16 4.46
N GLN A 137 2.20 25.22 5.25
CA GLN A 137 3.20 25.67 6.22
C GLN A 137 3.11 24.92 7.55
N GLN A 138 2.11 24.05 7.70
CA GLN A 138 1.96 23.25 8.90
C GLN A 138 2.86 22.02 8.80
N ASP A 139 4.06 22.12 9.35
CA ASP A 139 4.95 20.97 9.54
C ASP A 139 4.37 20.04 10.62
N THR A 140 3.49 19.13 10.20
CA THR A 140 3.04 18.01 11.04
C THR A 140 4.08 16.91 10.95
N ASP A 141 5.21 17.05 11.63
CA ASP A 141 6.25 16.00 11.67
C ASP A 141 5.89 14.86 12.64
N GLN A 142 4.82 15.02 13.42
CA GLN A 142 4.29 13.96 14.28
C GLN A 142 3.26 13.11 13.52
N GLU A 143 3.58 11.82 13.32
CA GLU A 143 2.64 10.86 12.77
C GLU A 143 1.44 10.69 13.73
N PRO A 144 0.20 10.91 13.27
CA PRO A 144 -0.96 10.74 14.12
C PRO A 144 -1.11 9.27 14.54
N PRO A 145 -1.42 8.99 15.81
CA PRO A 145 -1.46 7.62 16.32
C PRO A 145 -2.44 6.76 15.54
N LYS A 146 -2.01 5.54 15.20
CA LYS A 146 -2.80 4.53 14.46
C LYS A 146 -3.78 3.79 15.37
N VAL A 147 -4.42 4.50 16.29
CA VAL A 147 -5.42 3.95 17.22
C VAL A 147 -6.80 4.42 16.79
N TRP A 148 -7.76 3.51 16.79
CA TRP A 148 -9.14 3.81 16.42
C TRP A 148 -9.91 4.28 17.66
N GLU A 149 -10.25 5.56 17.68
CA GLU A 149 -11.00 6.16 18.80
C GLU A 149 -12.42 5.57 18.92
N ALA A 150 -12.89 5.40 20.15
CA ALA A 150 -14.21 4.84 20.46
C ALA A 150 -15.34 5.80 20.07
N SER A 151 -15.16 7.11 20.28
CA SER A 151 -16.13 8.13 19.91
C SER A 151 -16.08 8.47 18.41
N PRO A 152 -17.22 8.59 17.72
CA PRO A 152 -17.28 8.86 16.28
C PRO A 152 -16.61 10.19 15.89
N ASP A 153 -16.77 11.24 16.69
CA ASP A 153 -16.23 12.57 16.37
C ASP A 153 -14.71 12.59 16.41
N LYS A 154 -14.09 12.11 17.51
CA LYS A 154 -12.63 12.01 17.62
C LYS A 154 -12.04 11.14 16.51
N ARG A 155 -12.73 10.07 16.12
CA ARG A 155 -12.32 9.20 15.01
C ARG A 155 -12.32 9.94 13.68
N GLN A 156 -13.34 10.77 13.42
CA GLN A 156 -13.37 11.58 12.21
C GLN A 156 -12.21 12.58 12.17
N GLU A 157 -11.93 13.25 13.29
CA GLU A 157 -10.80 14.18 13.43
C GLU A 157 -9.46 13.48 13.20
N MET A 158 -9.26 12.32 13.82
CA MET A 158 -8.06 11.49 13.65
C MET A 158 -7.86 11.08 12.18
N LEU A 159 -8.94 10.70 11.50
CA LEU A 159 -8.88 10.35 10.07
C LEU A 159 -8.58 11.58 9.19
N ARG A 160 -9.05 12.78 9.56
CA ARG A 160 -8.70 14.02 8.85
C ARG A 160 -7.23 14.35 9.02
N LYS A 161 -6.73 14.39 10.26
CA LYS A 161 -5.30 14.60 10.57
C LYS A 161 -4.39 13.62 9.85
N ARG A 162 -4.78 12.34 9.79
CA ARG A 162 -4.00 11.32 9.06
C ARG A 162 -3.98 11.53 7.55
N LYS A 163 -5.09 12.00 6.96
CA LYS A 163 -5.13 12.36 5.53
C LYS A 163 -4.26 13.57 5.26
N GLU A 164 -4.32 14.57 6.12
CA GLU A 164 -3.50 15.79 6.04
C GLU A 164 -2.00 15.45 6.08
N PHE A 165 -1.58 14.68 7.09
CA PHE A 165 -0.22 14.18 7.23
C PHE A 165 0.27 13.44 5.99
N MET A 166 -0.54 12.52 5.46
CA MET A 166 -0.21 11.73 4.26
C MET A 166 -0.02 12.62 3.03
N VAL A 167 -0.87 13.63 2.85
CA VAL A 167 -0.77 14.54 1.70
C VAL A 167 0.48 15.43 1.79
N LEU A 168 0.80 15.93 2.99
CA LEU A 168 2.01 16.71 3.22
C LEU A 168 3.28 15.86 2.98
N GLN A 169 3.32 14.65 3.53
CA GLN A 169 4.44 13.72 3.33
C GLN A 169 4.60 13.37 1.84
N ALA A 170 3.51 13.07 1.14
CA ALA A 170 3.54 12.79 -0.29
C ALA A 170 4.08 13.98 -1.11
N ARG A 171 3.73 15.21 -0.71
CA ARG A 171 4.24 16.43 -1.32
C ARG A 171 5.74 16.62 -1.07
N LYS A 172 6.21 16.46 0.18
CA LYS A 172 7.65 16.53 0.53
C LYS A 172 8.44 15.54 -0.34
N LYS A 173 7.99 14.28 -0.40
CA LYS A 173 8.61 13.22 -1.20
C LYS A 173 8.58 13.47 -2.72
N LEU A 174 7.54 14.13 -3.23
CA LEU A 174 7.45 14.49 -4.65
C LEU A 174 8.43 15.61 -5.01
N MET A 175 8.59 16.61 -4.13
CA MET A 175 9.53 17.71 -4.34
C MET A 175 10.97 17.20 -4.39
N GLU A 176 11.35 16.30 -3.48
CA GLU A 176 12.66 15.65 -3.45
C GLU A 176 12.92 14.86 -4.75
N GLN A 177 11.95 14.05 -5.21
CA GLN A 177 12.07 13.31 -6.48
C GLN A 177 12.22 14.24 -7.69
N GLN A 178 11.53 15.39 -7.70
CA GLN A 178 11.68 16.37 -8.79
C GLN A 178 13.07 17.01 -8.78
N GLN A 179 13.61 17.33 -7.61
CA GLN A 179 14.98 17.84 -7.48
C GLN A 179 16.00 16.81 -7.95
N LYS A 180 15.86 15.56 -7.51
CA LYS A 180 16.73 14.46 -7.92
C LYS A 180 16.68 14.22 -9.43
N LYS A 181 15.48 14.16 -10.02
CA LYS A 181 15.31 13.99 -11.47
C LYS A 181 15.92 15.16 -12.25
N LYS A 182 15.80 16.39 -11.74
CA LYS A 182 16.41 17.58 -12.35
C LYS A 182 17.95 17.49 -12.32
N GLN A 183 18.54 17.02 -11.22
CA GLN A 183 19.98 16.78 -11.10
C GLN A 183 20.44 15.65 -12.03
N GLU A 184 19.73 14.53 -12.08
CA GLU A 184 20.01 13.40 -12.98
C GLU A 184 19.97 13.85 -14.46
N SER A 185 18.96 14.64 -14.87
CA SER A 185 18.88 15.19 -16.23
C SER A 185 19.96 16.23 -16.56
N ALA A 186 20.54 16.89 -15.56
CA ALA A 186 21.65 17.84 -15.76
C ALA A 186 23.00 17.13 -15.93
N VAL A 187 23.19 15.98 -15.27
CA VAL A 187 24.41 15.15 -15.39
C VAL A 187 24.46 14.41 -16.73
N GLU A 188 23.32 13.95 -17.27
CA GLU A 188 23.27 13.30 -18.58
C GLU A 188 23.52 14.27 -19.76
N GLN A 189 23.13 15.55 -19.65
CA GLN A 189 23.46 16.56 -20.68
C GLN A 189 24.91 17.06 -20.60
N GLY A 190 25.57 16.97 -19.44
CA GLY A 190 26.99 17.28 -19.29
C GLY A 190 27.94 16.22 -19.86
N SER A 191 27.51 14.96 -19.94
CA SER A 191 28.33 13.84 -20.43
C SER A 191 28.44 13.73 -21.96
N SER A 192 27.67 14.50 -22.73
CA SER A 192 27.69 14.45 -24.21
C SER A 192 28.46 15.59 -24.88
N SER A 193 29.07 16.52 -24.11
CA SER A 193 29.92 17.59 -24.67
C SER A 193 31.41 17.55 -24.27
N ALA A 194 31.83 16.58 -23.44
CA ALA A 194 33.20 16.50 -22.91
C ALA A 194 34.13 15.52 -23.68
N ALA A 195 33.84 15.24 -24.95
CA ALA A 195 34.69 14.41 -25.83
C ALA A 195 35.39 15.25 -26.91
N ALA A 196 35.95 16.41 -26.56
CA ALA A 196 36.93 17.12 -27.37
C ALA A 196 37.71 18.12 -26.49
N GLY A 197 38.93 17.77 -26.10
CA GLY A 197 39.83 18.72 -25.43
C GLY A 197 40.83 18.03 -24.51
N ALA A 198 42.03 17.80 -25.03
CA ALA A 198 43.14 17.14 -24.36
C ALA A 198 43.89 18.07 -23.38
N THR A 199 44.69 17.42 -22.52
CA THR A 199 45.98 17.83 -21.95
C THR A 199 46.07 18.50 -20.56
N SER A 200 46.95 17.87 -19.76
CA SER A 200 47.98 18.45 -18.89
C SER A 200 47.68 18.75 -17.41
N SER A 201 48.53 18.15 -16.55
CA SER A 201 49.03 18.62 -15.24
C SER A 201 47.99 18.75 -14.10
N SER A 202 48.25 18.44 -12.84
CA SER A 202 49.47 18.33 -12.04
C SER A 202 49.12 17.63 -10.71
N ILE A 203 50.06 16.86 -10.17
CA ILE A 203 50.04 16.36 -8.79
C ILE A 203 50.67 17.44 -7.90
N PRO A 204 50.11 17.74 -6.72
CA PRO A 204 50.93 18.19 -5.61
C PRO A 204 50.94 17.18 -4.45
N VAL A 205 52.16 16.75 -4.13
CA VAL A 205 52.57 16.08 -2.90
C VAL A 205 52.62 17.11 -1.76
N ALA A 206 52.08 16.78 -0.59
CA ALA A 206 52.54 17.32 0.69
C ALA A 206 52.18 16.38 1.84
N SER A 207 53.19 15.71 2.39
CA SER A 207 53.20 15.05 3.70
C SER A 207 53.20 16.07 4.84
N THR A 208 52.66 15.68 6.01
CA THR A 208 53.13 15.89 7.40
C THR A 208 51.92 15.72 8.33
N ALA A 209 51.68 14.54 8.91
CA ALA A 209 52.22 13.97 10.15
C ALA A 209 51.55 14.49 11.43
N VAL A 210 51.09 13.55 12.27
CA VAL A 210 51.04 13.47 13.76
C VAL A 210 49.92 12.44 14.09
N ALA A 211 50.26 11.16 14.25
CA ALA A 211 50.72 10.47 15.45
C ALA A 211 49.61 9.81 16.30
N VAL A 212 49.58 8.47 16.19
CA VAL A 212 49.52 7.50 17.29
C VAL A 212 48.17 7.28 17.99
N ASN A 213 47.51 6.16 17.69
CA ASN A 213 47.46 5.02 18.61
C ASN A 213 47.00 3.74 17.90
N GLN A 214 47.54 2.63 18.42
CA GLN A 214 47.38 1.25 17.99
C GLN A 214 45.97 0.74 18.34
N GLU A 215 45.39 -0.09 17.48
CA GLU A 215 44.87 -1.45 17.77
C GLU A 215 43.80 -1.90 16.76
N GLU A 216 43.94 -3.16 16.36
CA GLU A 216 43.02 -4.07 15.68
C GLU A 216 42.51 -3.76 14.26
N THR A 217 42.95 -4.65 13.36
CA THR A 217 42.39 -4.92 12.04
C THR A 217 41.00 -5.54 12.21
N GLU A 218 39.96 -4.72 12.32
CA GLU A 218 38.60 -5.19 12.13
C GLU A 218 38.25 -5.20 10.64
N GLU A 219 38.16 -6.39 10.07
CA GLU A 219 37.60 -6.61 8.74
C GLU A 219 36.22 -5.94 8.66
N ALA A 220 36.08 -4.95 7.77
CA ALA A 220 34.80 -4.28 7.56
C ALA A 220 33.74 -5.30 7.14
N LYS A 221 32.86 -5.65 8.08
CA LYS A 221 31.78 -6.62 7.87
C LYS A 221 30.94 -6.17 6.68
N THR A 222 30.80 -7.05 5.69
CA THR A 222 29.97 -6.80 4.51
C THR A 222 28.51 -6.74 4.95
N PHE A 223 27.61 -6.09 4.20
CA PHE A 223 26.18 -5.98 4.53
C PHE A 223 25.52 -7.32 4.93
N GLU A 224 26.01 -8.45 4.39
CA GLU A 224 25.50 -9.80 4.70
C GLU A 224 26.01 -10.37 6.05
N ASP A 225 27.11 -9.86 6.58
CA ASP A 225 27.71 -10.28 7.86
C ASP A 225 27.37 -9.35 9.03
N MET A 226 26.71 -8.22 8.77
CA MET A 226 26.28 -7.28 9.81
C MET A 226 25.00 -7.74 10.48
N SER A 227 24.97 -7.67 11.81
CA SER A 227 23.79 -8.05 12.59
C SER A 227 22.60 -7.10 12.32
N VAL A 228 21.38 -7.59 12.54
CA VAL A 228 20.15 -6.81 12.30
C VAL A 228 20.13 -5.51 13.13
N ASP A 229 20.73 -5.54 14.32
CA ASP A 229 20.82 -4.38 15.21
C ASP A 229 21.84 -3.34 14.70
N GLU A 230 22.98 -3.78 14.18
CA GLU A 230 23.96 -2.88 13.52
C GLU A 230 23.37 -2.27 12.24
N LEU A 231 22.61 -3.04 11.46
CA LEU A 231 21.96 -2.53 10.25
C LEU A 231 20.97 -1.41 10.55
N ASN A 232 20.32 -1.41 11.72
CA ASN A 232 19.34 -0.40 12.11
C ASN A 232 19.97 0.89 12.65
N THR A 233 21.23 0.87 13.08
CA THR A 233 21.96 2.08 13.52
C THR A 233 22.61 2.83 12.36
N LEU A 234 22.79 2.18 11.21
CA LEU A 234 23.36 2.81 10.02
C LEU A 234 22.43 3.87 9.41
N SER A 235 23.01 5.00 9.03
CA SER A 235 22.31 6.02 8.25
C SER A 235 21.92 5.50 6.85
N PRO A 236 20.87 6.07 6.21
CA PRO A 236 20.43 5.61 4.89
C PRO A 236 21.52 5.67 3.80
N GLU A 237 22.41 6.65 3.89
CA GLU A 237 23.54 6.82 2.95
C GLU A 237 24.62 5.74 3.19
N GLN A 238 24.99 5.48 4.45
CA GLN A 238 25.95 4.42 4.78
C GLN A 238 25.46 3.04 4.33
N ARG A 239 24.17 2.74 4.52
CA ARG A 239 23.58 1.47 4.06
C ARG A 239 23.65 1.33 2.54
N ARG A 240 23.48 2.42 1.81
CA ARG A 240 23.58 2.45 0.35
C ARG A 240 24.99 2.16 -0.12
N ASP A 241 26.00 2.77 0.51
CA ASP A 241 27.40 2.58 0.14
C ASP A 241 27.85 1.14 0.39
N HIS A 242 27.47 0.55 1.52
CA HIS A 242 27.71 -0.87 1.80
C HIS A 242 27.09 -1.79 0.74
N MET A 243 25.88 -1.48 0.27
CA MET A 243 25.20 -2.24 -0.78
C MET A 243 25.90 -2.08 -2.14
N LEU A 244 26.40 -0.88 -2.47
CA LEU A 244 27.17 -0.66 -3.70
C LEU A 244 28.51 -1.41 -3.68
N GLN A 245 29.17 -1.43 -2.52
CA GLN A 245 30.42 -2.16 -2.33
C GLN A 245 30.21 -3.68 -2.49
N ALA A 246 29.11 -4.22 -1.95
CA ALA A 246 28.73 -5.62 -2.13
C ALA A 246 28.48 -5.97 -3.61
N LEU A 247 27.84 -5.07 -4.37
CA LEU A 247 27.62 -5.25 -5.81
C LEU A 247 28.94 -5.26 -6.58
N GLN A 248 29.84 -4.31 -6.31
CA GLN A 248 31.15 -4.23 -6.96
C GLN A 248 31.97 -5.51 -6.71
N LYS A 249 32.00 -6.00 -5.47
CA LYS A 249 32.70 -7.23 -5.12
C LYS A 249 32.16 -8.45 -5.87
N ARG A 250 30.83 -8.54 -6.03
CA ARG A 250 30.20 -9.62 -6.81
C ARG A 250 30.51 -9.53 -8.30
N THR A 251 30.68 -8.32 -8.85
CA THR A 251 31.08 -8.14 -10.25
C THR A 251 32.57 -8.41 -10.47
N SER A 252 33.41 -8.21 -9.47
CA SER A 252 34.86 -8.45 -9.56
C SER A 252 35.26 -9.90 -9.23
N SER A 253 34.35 -10.70 -8.66
CA SER A 253 34.61 -12.11 -8.31
C SER A 253 34.10 -13.10 -9.37
N SER A 254 33.78 -12.63 -10.58
CA SER A 254 33.40 -13.44 -11.75
C SER A 254 34.37 -13.20 -12.88
#